data_AF-A0A1M3B710-F1
#
_entry.id   AF-A0A1M3B710-F1
#
_cell.length_a   1.000
_cell.length_b   1.000
_cell.length_c   1.000
_cell.angle_alpha   90.00
_cell.angle_beta   90.00
_cell.angle_gamma   90.00
#
_symmetry.space_group_name_H-M   'P 1'
#
loop_
_entity.id
_entity.type
_entity.pdbx_description
1 polymer ?
#
loop_
_entity_poly.entity_id
_entity_poly.type
_entity_poly.pdbx_seq_one_letter_code
_entity_poly.pdbx_strand_id
1 'polypeptide(L)'
;MRRLTGIALTAAIVVAATLLVPAAALAAGGNSVGSNLSGLLREYAGELYTGIVAIFALFFLVNRRFTELMMFFVAAIVVGWFVFAPGQVADAAKAIANQVLP
;
A
#
# COMPACT_ATOMS: atom_id res chain seq x y z
N MET A 1 -32.60 -4.13 2.29
CA MET A 1 -32.21 -3.22 1.18
C MET A 1 -31.66 -1.86 1.65
N ARG A 2 -32.21 -1.20 2.70
CA ARG A 2 -31.74 0.11 3.21
C ARG A 2 -30.29 0.16 3.74
N ARG A 3 -29.69 -0.99 4.10
CA ARG A 3 -28.30 -1.07 4.61
C ARG A 3 -27.26 -1.02 3.48
N LEU A 4 -27.61 -1.50 2.29
CA LEU A 4 -26.70 -1.52 1.13
C LEU A 4 -26.55 -0.12 0.52
N THR A 5 -27.64 0.66 0.51
CA THR A 5 -27.63 2.07 0.08
C THR A 5 -26.78 2.97 0.98
N GLY A 6 -26.74 2.67 2.29
CA GLY A 6 -25.88 3.40 3.23
C GLY A 6 -24.39 3.16 2.98
N ILE A 7 -24.00 1.90 2.72
CA ILE A 7 -22.61 1.52 2.43
C ILE A 7 -22.16 2.08 1.06
N ALA A 8 -23.05 2.11 0.07
CA ALA A 8 -22.74 2.67 -1.25
C ALA A 8 -22.52 4.19 -1.18
N LEU A 9 -23.29 4.91 -0.36
CA LEU A 9 -23.17 6.36 -0.22
C LEU A 9 -21.88 6.74 0.52
N THR A 10 -21.53 6.01 1.57
CA THR A 10 -20.27 6.25 2.29
C THR A 10 -19.05 5.94 1.41
N ALA A 11 -19.10 4.85 0.63
CA ALA A 11 -18.05 4.55 -0.34
C ALA A 11 -17.91 5.65 -1.41
N ALA A 12 -19.01 6.16 -1.95
CA ALA A 12 -18.98 7.25 -2.93
C ALA A 12 -18.39 8.55 -2.36
N ILE A 13 -18.71 8.89 -1.10
CA ILE A 13 -18.16 10.07 -0.42
C ILE A 13 -16.66 9.91 -0.17
N VAL A 14 -16.20 8.73 0.23
CA VAL A 14 -14.77 8.43 0.42
C VAL A 14 -14.02 8.56 -0.90
N VAL A 15 -14.54 7.98 -1.99
CA VAL A 15 -13.93 8.09 -3.33
C VAL A 15 -13.87 9.55 -3.79
N ALA A 16 -14.96 10.31 -3.65
CA ALA A 16 -14.99 11.72 -4.01
C ALA A 16 -14.00 12.56 -3.18
N ALA A 17 -13.88 12.29 -1.88
CA ALA A 17 -12.92 12.96 -1.01
C ALA A 17 -11.46 12.63 -1.41
N THR A 18 -11.17 11.37 -1.76
CA THR A 18 -9.81 10.97 -2.20
C THR A 18 -9.39 11.62 -3.52
N LEU A 19 -10.33 11.94 -4.42
CA LEU A 19 -10.06 12.59 -5.70
C LEU A 19 -9.83 14.10 -5.60
N LEU A 20 -10.20 14.74 -4.48
CA LEU A 20 -10.03 16.18 -4.25
C LEU A 20 -8.68 16.55 -3.62
N VAL A 21 -8.01 15.59 -2.97
CA VAL A 21 -6.69 15.78 -2.32
C VAL A 21 -5.57 16.16 -3.31
N PRO A 22 -5.46 15.57 -4.52
CA PRO A 22 -4.38 15.89 -5.45
C PRO A 22 -4.44 17.32 -6.00
N ALA A 23 -5.65 17.87 -6.17
CA ALA A 23 -5.85 19.19 -6.79
C ALA A 23 -5.38 20.35 -5.88
N ALA A 24 -5.55 20.20 -4.56
CA ALA A 24 -5.13 21.22 -3.58
C ALA A 24 -3.61 21.21 -3.35
N ALA A 25 -2.96 20.05 -3.41
CA ALA A 25 -1.52 19.92 -3.19
C ALA A 25 -0.67 20.50 -4.34
N LEU A 26 -1.21 20.53 -5.57
CA LEU A 26 -0.50 21.02 -6.75
C LEU A 26 -0.40 22.56 -6.81
N ALA A 27 -1.28 23.29 -6.11
CA ALA A 27 -1.40 24.74 -6.21
C ALA A 27 -0.53 25.55 -5.22
N ALA A 28 0.01 24.94 -4.16
CA ALA A 28 0.49 25.68 -2.98
C ALA A 28 2.03 25.73 -2.77
N GLY A 29 2.86 25.21 -3.69
CA GLY A 29 4.33 25.25 -3.54
C GLY A 29 4.95 23.86 -3.71
N GLY A 30 5.09 23.44 -4.97
CA GLY A 30 5.23 22.04 -5.36
C GLY A 30 6.45 21.26 -4.87
N ASN A 31 7.56 21.90 -4.47
CA ASN A 31 8.79 21.16 -4.13
C ASN A 31 8.88 20.76 -2.65
N SER A 32 8.55 21.67 -1.72
CA SER A 32 8.59 21.38 -0.27
C SER A 32 7.30 20.72 0.23
N VAL A 33 6.14 21.08 -0.33
CA VAL A 33 4.89 20.39 -0.02
C VAL A 33 4.95 18.97 -0.59
N GLY A 34 5.47 18.80 -1.81
CA GLY A 34 5.64 17.48 -2.44
C GLY A 34 6.50 16.53 -1.61
N SER A 35 7.65 16.99 -1.10
CA SER A 35 8.55 16.16 -0.28
C SER A 35 7.92 15.80 1.07
N ASN A 36 7.32 16.76 1.78
CA ASN A 36 6.68 16.50 3.07
C ASN A 36 5.43 15.62 2.91
N LEU A 37 4.62 15.88 1.89
CA LEU A 37 3.44 15.08 1.57
C LEU A 37 3.85 13.66 1.17
N SER A 38 4.92 13.48 0.39
CA SER A 38 5.42 12.15 0.04
C SER A 38 5.88 11.32 1.25
N GLY A 39 6.51 11.99 2.23
CA GLY A 39 6.90 11.36 3.50
C GLY A 39 5.67 10.89 4.29
N LEU A 40 4.70 11.79 4.47
CA LEU A 40 3.44 11.48 5.15
C LEU A 40 2.66 10.37 4.44
N LEU A 41 2.53 10.44 3.10
CA LEU A 41 1.85 9.38 2.33
C LEU A 41 2.53 8.04 2.48
N ARG A 42 3.86 8.01 2.55
CA ARG A 42 4.61 6.75 2.71
C ARG A 42 4.44 6.16 4.10
N GLU A 43 4.41 7.01 5.13
CA GLU A 43 4.14 6.59 6.51
C GLU A 43 2.71 6.04 6.65
N TYR A 44 1.71 6.80 6.21
CA TYR A 44 0.31 6.34 6.22
C TYR A 44 0.09 5.10 5.35
N ALA A 45 0.72 5.02 4.18
CA ALA A 45 0.64 3.82 3.35
C ALA A 45 1.24 2.60 4.05
N GLY A 46 2.33 2.77 4.78
CA GLY A 46 2.95 1.71 5.59
C GLY A 46 2.02 1.21 6.70
N GLU A 47 1.42 2.13 7.44
CA GLU A 47 0.49 1.79 8.52
C GLU A 47 -0.78 1.11 7.99
N LEU A 48 -1.35 1.62 6.90
CA LEU A 48 -2.51 1.01 6.25
C LEU A 48 -2.21 -0.38 5.69
N TYR A 49 -1.07 -0.53 5.01
CA TYR A 49 -0.67 -1.82 4.45
C TYR A 49 -0.49 -2.87 5.55
N THR A 50 0.28 -2.54 6.58
CA THR A 50 0.52 -3.45 7.71
C THR A 50 -0.77 -3.77 8.47
N GLY A 51 -1.65 -2.78 8.66
CA GLY A 51 -2.97 -2.97 9.26
C GLY A 51 -3.85 -3.96 8.48
N ILE A 52 -3.94 -3.78 7.15
CA ILE A 52 -4.72 -4.70 6.30
C ILE A 52 -4.11 -6.11 6.32
N VAL A 53 -2.78 -6.22 6.17
CA VAL A 53 -2.08 -7.51 6.22
C VAL A 53 -2.33 -8.22 7.56
N ALA A 54 -2.30 -7.49 8.67
CA ALA A 54 -2.57 -8.04 9.99
C ALA A 54 -4.01 -8.60 10.11
N ILE A 55 -5.02 -7.90 9.58
CA ILE A 55 -6.40 -8.38 9.59
C ILE A 55 -6.54 -9.70 8.81
N PHE A 56 -5.96 -9.76 7.62
CA PHE A 56 -5.99 -10.99 6.81
C PHE A 56 -5.21 -12.12 7.47
N ALA A 57 -4.05 -11.84 8.08
CA ALA A 57 -3.27 -12.83 8.83
C ALA A 57 -4.08 -13.39 10.01
N LEU A 58 -4.74 -12.54 10.79
CA LEU A 58 -5.62 -12.96 11.89
C LEU A 58 -6.79 -13.80 11.38
N PHE A 59 -7.39 -13.43 10.24
CA PHE A 59 -8.46 -14.22 9.63
C PHE A 59 -7.99 -15.64 9.28
N PHE A 60 -6.82 -15.80 8.66
CA PHE A 60 -6.28 -17.13 8.37
C PHE A 60 -5.95 -17.92 9.65
N LEU A 61 -5.45 -17.22 10.67
CA LEU A 61 -5.10 -17.82 11.95
C LEU A 61 -6.33 -18.38 12.68
N VAL A 62 -7.42 -17.60 12.75
CA VAL A 62 -8.69 -18.02 13.36
C VAL A 62 -9.29 -19.24 12.64
N ASN A 63 -9.17 -19.29 11.31
CA ASN A 63 -9.65 -20.42 10.51
C ASN A 63 -8.70 -21.64 10.53
N ARG A 64 -7.59 -21.60 11.29
CA ARG A 64 -6.54 -22.64 11.33
C ARG A 64 -5.96 -22.99 9.94
N ARG A 65 -5.96 -22.03 9.00
CA ARG A 65 -5.44 -22.21 7.63
C ARG A 65 -3.95 -21.86 7.58
N PHE A 66 -3.11 -22.61 8.30
CA PHE A 66 -1.69 -22.27 8.48
C PHE A 66 -0.88 -22.26 7.18
N THR A 67 -1.13 -23.20 6.26
CA THR A 67 -0.43 -23.24 4.97
C THR A 67 -0.68 -21.99 4.15
N GLU A 68 -1.92 -21.53 4.11
CA GLU A 68 -2.28 -20.32 3.37
C GLU A 68 -1.83 -19.05 4.07
N LEU A 69 -1.85 -19.03 5.41
CA LEU A 69 -1.25 -17.96 6.21
C LEU A 69 0.22 -17.78 5.85
N MET A 70 0.99 -18.87 5.76
CA MET A 70 2.40 -18.82 5.41
C MET A 70 2.62 -18.26 4.00
N MET A 71 1.85 -18.74 3.01
CA MET A 71 1.93 -18.24 1.64
C MET A 71 1.56 -16.76 1.54
N PHE A 72 0.50 -16.36 2.23
CA PHE A 72 0.07 -14.97 2.33
C PHE A 72 1.15 -14.10 2.98
N PHE A 73 1.75 -14.58 4.07
CA PHE A 73 2.78 -13.84 4.80
C PHE A 73 4.04 -13.62 3.95
N VAL A 74 4.49 -14.65 3.24
CA VAL A 74 5.60 -14.53 2.27
C VAL A 74 5.24 -13.53 1.17
N ALA A 75 4.06 -13.65 0.58
CA ALA A 75 3.59 -12.70 -0.43
C ALA A 75 3.53 -11.26 0.11
N ALA A 76 3.05 -11.07 1.33
CA ALA A 76 2.97 -9.76 1.97
C ALA A 76 4.35 -9.16 2.24
N ILE A 77 5.35 -9.96 2.61
CA ILE A 77 6.73 -9.49 2.74
C ILE A 77 7.27 -9.05 1.37
N VAL A 78 7.08 -9.88 0.34
CA VAL A 78 7.55 -9.58 -1.03
C VAL A 78 6.92 -8.30 -1.55
N VAL A 79 5.59 -8.18 -1.48
CA VAL A 79 4.88 -6.98 -1.92
C VAL A 79 5.30 -5.76 -1.10
N GLY A 80 5.45 -5.91 0.22
CA GLY A 80 5.93 -4.84 1.09
C GLY A 80 7.32 -4.35 0.70
N TRP A 81 8.24 -5.26 0.37
CA TRP A 81 9.56 -4.91 -0.16
C TRP A 81 9.42 -4.13 -1.48
N PHE A 82 8.68 -4.65 -2.45
CA PHE A 82 8.52 -4.00 -3.76
C PHE A 82 7.95 -2.58 -3.66
N VAL A 83 6.97 -2.38 -2.78
CA VAL A 83 6.28 -1.09 -2.63
C VAL A 83 7.10 -0.09 -1.81
N PHE A 84 7.68 -0.53 -0.70
CA PHE A 84 8.30 0.39 0.25
C PHE A 84 9.81 0.55 0.06
N ALA A 85 10.52 -0.34 -0.62
CA ALA A 85 11.95 -0.22 -0.86
C ALA A 85 12.32 -0.31 -2.36
N PRO A 86 11.82 0.63 -3.20
CA PRO A 86 12.03 0.60 -4.65
C PRO A 86 13.51 0.72 -5.05
N GLY A 87 14.33 1.42 -4.28
CA GLY A 87 15.77 1.53 -4.53
C GLY A 87 16.48 0.18 -4.39
N GLN A 88 16.17 -0.58 -3.34
CA GLN A 88 16.74 -1.91 -3.12
C GLN A 88 16.30 -2.89 -4.20
N VAL A 89 15.06 -2.77 -4.69
CA VAL A 89 14.55 -3.57 -5.82
C VAL A 89 15.30 -3.23 -7.10
N ALA A 90 15.50 -1.93 -7.37
CA ALA A 90 16.25 -1.48 -8.54
C ALA A 90 17.72 -1.93 -8.50
N ASP A 91 18.34 -1.89 -7.33
CA ASP A 91 19.72 -2.34 -7.15
C ASP A 91 19.84 -3.87 -7.27
N ALA A 92 18.87 -4.63 -6.73
CA ALA A 92 18.79 -6.07 -6.94
C ALA A 92 18.59 -6.41 -8.43
N ALA A 93 17.73 -5.66 -9.14
CA ALA A 93 17.52 -5.84 -10.57
C ALA A 93 18.78 -5.53 -11.39
N LYS A 94 19.50 -4.46 -11.05
CA LYS A 94 20.80 -4.12 -11.66
C LYS A 94 21.86 -5.17 -11.37
N ALA A 95 21.91 -5.70 -10.15
CA ALA A 95 22.85 -6.75 -9.78
C ALA A 95 22.60 -8.04 -10.59
N ILE A 96 21.33 -8.43 -10.75
CA ILE A 96 20.96 -9.57 -11.60
C ILE A 96 21.29 -9.27 -13.07
N ALA A 97 20.99 -8.06 -13.55
CA ALA A 97 21.29 -7.67 -14.94
C ALA A 97 22.79 -7.76 -15.24
N ASN A 98 23.64 -7.22 -14.37
CA ASN A 98 25.11 -7.28 -14.51
C ASN A 98 25.67 -8.69 -14.37
N GLN A 99 24.94 -9.62 -13.74
CA GLN A 99 25.35 -11.01 -13.61
C GLN A 99 24.93 -11.87 -14.82
N VAL A 100 23.90 -11.45 -15.56
CA VAL A 100 23.32 -12.17 -16.71
C VAL A 100 23.80 -11.61 -18.05
N LEU A 101 24.03 -10.29 -18.14
CA LEU A 101 24.61 -9.63 -19.30
C LEU A 101 26.09 -9.38 -19.02
N PRO A 102 27.02 -10.06 -19.72
CA PRO A 102 28.45 -9.83 -19.58
C PRO A 102 28.89 -8.43 -20.03
#